data_AF-A0A3D1YZA5-F1
#
_entry.id   AF-A0A3D1YZA5-F1
#
_cell.length_a   1.000
_cell.length_b   1.000
_cell.length_c   1.000
_cell.angle_alpha   90.00
_cell.angle_beta   90.00
_cell.angle_gamma   90.00
#
_symmetry.space_group_name_H-M   'P 1'
#
loop_
_entity.id
_entity.type
_entity.pdbx_description
1 polymer ?
#
loop_
_entity_poly.entity_id
_entity_poly.type
_entity_poly.pdbx_seq_one_letter_code
_entity_poly.pdbx_strand_id
1 'polypeptide(L)' 'ETEVSPGRMGLVVMGGLNPLAALEESGIKTDSKAMSTLIDFDRLVSFWNL' A
#
# COMPACT_ATOMS: atom_id res chain seq x y z
N GLU A 1 16.15 -4.71 15.61
CA GLU A 1 15.04 -4.46 16.54
C GLU A 1 14.75 -2.97 16.58
N THR A 2 13.49 -2.58 16.71
CA THR A 2 13.11 -1.17 16.82
C THR A 2 12.45 -0.99 18.18
N GLU A 3 13.11 -0.24 19.07
CA GLU A 3 12.57 0.03 20.39
C GLU A 3 11.35 0.95 20.30
N VAL A 4 10.39 0.68 21.19
CA VAL A 4 9.18 1.48 21.36
C VAL A 4 9.23 2.08 22.77
N SER A 5 9.01 3.39 22.87
CA SER A 5 9.04 4.08 24.16
C SER A 5 7.97 3.54 25.13
N PRO A 6 8.23 3.55 26.45
CA PRO A 6 7.23 3.16 27.45
C PRO A 6 5.91 3.92 27.28
N GLY A 7 4.79 3.19 27.38
CA GLY A 7 3.45 3.74 27.17
C GLY A 7 3.04 3.91 25.70
N ARG A 8 3.86 3.45 24.74
CA ARG A 8 3.51 3.41 23.31
C ARG A 8 3.43 1.97 22.79
N MET A 9 2.79 1.81 21.64
CA MET A 9 2.71 0.56 20.89
C MET A 9 3.30 0.76 19.50
N GLY A 10 4.12 -0.18 19.04
CA GLY A 10 4.60 -0.23 17.66
C GLY A 10 3.56 -0.90 16.76
N LEU A 11 3.36 -0.34 15.57
CA LEU A 11 2.52 -0.93 14.52
C LEU A 11 3.34 -1.03 13.25
N VAL A 12 3.36 -2.22 12.64
CA VAL A 12 3.92 -2.43 11.30
C VAL A 12 2.75 -2.48 10.33
N VAL A 13 2.69 -1.52 9.42
CA VAL A 13 1.65 -1.44 8.39
C VAL A 13 2.29 -1.78 7.04
N MET A 14 1.67 -2.71 6.31
CA MET A 14 2.06 -3.01 4.94
C MET A 14 1.79 -1.79 4.05
N GLY A 15 2.77 -1.38 3.24
CA GLY A 15 2.59 -0.30 2.28
C GLY A 15 1.57 -0.65 1.19
N GLY A 16 0.84 0.34 0.70
CA GLY A 16 -0.17 0.15 -0.36
C GLY A 16 0.41 -0.15 -1.74
N LEU A 17 1.74 -0.03 -1.92
CA LEU A 17 2.41 -0.19 -3.22
C LEU A 17 2.92 -1.61 -3.50
N ASN A 18 2.70 -2.56 -2.59
CA ASN A 18 3.13 -3.96 -2.80
C ASN A 18 2.62 -4.57 -4.13
N PRO A 19 1.36 -4.32 -4.58
CA PRO A 19 0.93 -4.79 -5.89
C PRO A 19 1.72 -4.18 -7.06
N LEU A 20 2.14 -2.91 -6.95
CA LEU A 20 2.93 -2.25 -7.99
C LEU A 20 4.34 -2.85 -8.06
N ALA A 21 4.94 -3.18 -6.91
CA ALA A 21 6.22 -3.88 -6.88
C ALA A 21 6.14 -5.25 -7.58
N ALA A 22 5.07 -6.03 -7.32
CA ALA A 22 4.86 -7.32 -7.97
C ALA A 22 4.73 -7.19 -9.51
N LEU A 23 4.10 -6.11 -10.00
CA LEU A 23 4.01 -5.84 -11.43
C LEU A 23 5.40 -5.58 -12.04
N GLU A 24 6.22 -4.73 -11.43
CA GLU A 24 7.60 -4.46 -11.89
C GLU A 24 8.46 -5.72 -11.87
N GLU A 25 8.38 -6.53 -10.80
CA GLU A 25 9.08 -7.80 -10.68
C GLU A 25 8.66 -8.82 -11.76
N SER A 26 7.41 -8.73 -12.23
CA SER A 26 6.90 -9.53 -13.36
C SER A 26 7.30 -9.00 -14.74
N GLY A 27 8.04 -7.88 -14.81
CA GLY A 27 8.48 -7.25 -16.06
C GLY A 27 7.48 -6.26 -16.65
N ILE A 28 6.40 -5.93 -15.94
CA ILE A 28 5.42 -4.92 -16.35
C ILE A 28 5.90 -3.56 -15.84
N LYS A 29 6.40 -2.73 -16.75
CA LYS A 29 6.85 -1.37 -16.42
C LYS A 29 5.68 -0.50 -15.96
N THR A 30 5.85 0.16 -14.83
CA THR A 30 4.93 1.10 -14.22
C THR A 30 5.59 2.46 -13.99
N ASP A 31 4.78 3.53 -14.05
CA ASP A 31 5.20 4.89 -13.75
C ASP A 31 4.39 5.37 -12.54
N SER A 32 5.07 5.61 -11.42
CA SER A 32 4.42 6.06 -10.19
C SER A 32 4.50 7.58 -10.08
N LYS A 33 3.35 8.21 -9.85
CA LYS A 33 3.22 9.65 -9.67
C LYS A 33 2.69 9.94 -8.27
N ALA A 34 3.16 11.02 -7.67
CA ALA A 34 2.60 11.51 -6.42
C ALA A 34 1.11 11.79 -6.61
N MET A 35 0.27 11.04 -5.90
CA MET A 35 -1.18 11.16 -5.98
C MET A 35 -1.68 12.10 -4.89
N SER A 36 -2.48 13.10 -5.26
CA SER A 36 -3.18 14.00 -4.34
C SER A 36 -4.70 13.85 -4.54
N THR A 37 -5.22 12.66 -4.27
CA THR A 37 -6.64 12.36 -4.47
C THR A 37 -7.22 11.68 -3.24
N LEU A 38 -8.48 12.02 -2.94
CA LEU A 38 -9.33 11.30 -1.98
C LEU A 38 -10.44 10.61 -2.76
N ILE A 39 -10.76 9.38 -2.36
CA ILE A 39 -11.83 8.58 -2.95
C ILE A 39 -12.59 7.88 -1.83
N ASP A 40 -13.91 7.77 -1.97
CA ASP A 40 -14.75 7.02 -1.04
C ASP A 40 -14.48 5.52 -1.17
N PHE A 41 -14.39 4.81 -0.05
CA PHE A 41 -14.00 3.40 -0.02
C PHE A 41 -14.97 2.50 -0.79
N ASP A 42 -16.27 2.80 -0.75
CA ASP A 42 -17.33 2.08 -1.45
C ASP A 42 -17.22 2.17 -2.98
N ARG A 43 -16.43 3.12 -3.49
CA ARG A 43 -16.14 3.27 -4.91
C ARG A 43 -14.96 2.38 -5.37
N LEU A 44 -14.25 1.73 -4.46
CA LEU A 44 -13.19 0.78 -4.78
C LEU A 44 -13.76 -0.59 -5.16
N VAL A 45 -13.09 -1.31 -6.06
CA VAL A 45 -13.46 -2.66 -6.44
C VAL A 45 -12.71 -3.66 -5.56
N SER A 46 -13.44 -4.61 -4.98
CA SER A 46 -12.84 -5.73 -4.26
C SER A 46 -12.02 -6.59 -5.22
N PHE A 47 -10.77 -6.87 -4.84
CA PHE A 47 -9.89 -7.77 -5.62
C PHE A 47 -10.53 -9.13 -5.90
N TRP A 48 -11.34 -9.64 -4.97
CA TRP A 48 -12.03 -10.94 -5.11
C TRP A 48 -13.15 -10.95 -6.16
N ASN A 49 -13.51 -9.79 -6.70
CA ASN A 49 -14.53 -9.64 -7.75
C ASN A 49 -13.92 -9.45 -9.15
N LEU A 50 -12.60 -9.53 -9.28
CA LEU A 50 -11.87 -9.53 -10.56
C LEU A 50 -11.76 -10.95 -11.12
#